data_AF-A0A5K1G2B9-F1
#
_entry.id   AF-A0A5K1G2B9-F1
#
_cell.length_a   1.000
_cell.length_b   1.000
_cell.length_c   1.000
_cell.angle_alpha   90.00
_cell.angle_beta   90.00
_cell.angle_gamma   90.00
#
_symmetry.space_group_name_H-M   'P 1'
#
loop_
_entity.id
_entity.type
_entity.pdbx_description
1 polymer ?
#
loop_
_entity_poly.entity_id
_entity_poly.type
_entity_poly.pdbx_seq_one_letter_code
_entity_poly.pdbx_strand_id
1 'polypeptide(L)' 'YLHRGCWETIVHCDLKPSNVLLDENMTAHVGDFGIAKMLVGHKYSTLTSTLGTTRYIVP' A
#
# COMPACT_ATOMS: atom_id res chain seq x y z
N TYR A 1 -1.53 10.15 1.37
CA TYR A 1 -0.46 10.29 2.37
C TYR A 1 0.74 9.40 2.04
N LEU A 2 0.61 8.06 2.01
CA LEU A 2 1.72 7.11 1.80
C LEU A 2 2.69 7.42 0.65
N HIS A 3 2.20 7.90 -0.50
CA HIS A 3 3.06 8.18 -1.67
C HIS A 3 3.70 9.57 -1.72
N ARG A 4 3.18 10.56 -0.98
CA ARG A 4 3.55 11.98 -1.17
C ARG A 4 3.62 12.80 0.13
N GLY A 5 3.22 12.22 1.25
CA GLY A 5 3.18 12.87 2.57
C GLY A 5 4.14 12.27 3.59
N CYS A 6 4.87 11.22 3.22
CA CYS A 6 5.94 10.62 4.03
C CYS A 6 7.31 11.04 3.48
N TRP A 7 8.33 11.03 4.34
CA TRP A 7 9.72 11.32 3.95
C TRP A 7 10.23 10.35 2.88
N GLU A 8 10.01 9.05 3.08
CA GLU A 8 10.12 8.02 2.04
C GLU A 8 8.76 7.67 1.44
N THR A 9 8.75 7.27 0.17
CA THR A 9 7.53 6.79 -0.49
C THR A 9 7.18 5.39 0.02
N ILE A 10 5.96 5.19 0.52
CA ILE A 10 5.46 3.90 1.00
C ILE A 10 4.45 3.33 0.01
N VAL A 11 4.74 2.18 -0.59
CA VAL A 11 3.84 1.44 -1.49
C VAL A 11 3.16 0.31 -0.72
N HIS A 12 1.83 0.34 -0.63
CA HIS A 12 1.05 -0.62 0.17
C HIS A 12 1.12 -2.08 -0.34
N CYS A 13 1.19 -2.26 -1.67
CA CYS A 13 1.22 -3.56 -2.37
C CYS A 13 -0.03 -4.47 -2.24
N ASP A 14 -0.90 -4.29 -1.25
CA ASP A 14 -2.16 -5.08 -1.12
C ASP A 14 -3.39 -4.22 -0.83
N LEU A 15 -3.60 -3.16 -1.61
CA LEU A 15 -4.76 -2.30 -1.40
C LEU A 15 -6.02 -2.95 -2.00
N LYS A 16 -6.99 -3.27 -1.13
CA LYS A 16 -8.26 -3.92 -1.46
C LYS A 16 -9.34 -3.55 -0.44
N PRO A 17 -10.64 -3.72 -0.74
CA PRO A 17 -11.72 -3.33 0.17
C PRO A 17 -11.62 -3.94 1.58
N SER A 18 -11.19 -5.20 1.72
CA SER A 18 -11.02 -5.83 3.04
C SER A 18 -9.92 -5.21 3.90
N ASN A 19 -9.02 -4.43 3.29
CA ASN A 19 -7.92 -3.75 3.97
C ASN A 19 -8.24 -2.26 4.22
N VAL A 20 -9.49 -1.84 3.97
CA VAL A 20 -10.03 -0.54 4.38
C VAL A 20 -10.96 -0.77 5.56
N LEU A 21 -10.50 -0.40 6.75
CA LEU A 21 -11.25 -0.52 8.00
C LEU A 21 -12.06 0.75 8.22
N LEU A 22 -13.24 0.61 8.82
CA LEU A 22 -14.07 1.74 9.23
C LEU A 22 -14.07 1.83 10.75
N ASP A 23 -13.87 3.04 11.27
CA ASP A 23 -14.06 3.31 12.70
C ASP A 23 -15.51 3.65 13.05
N GLU A 24 -15.78 3.95 14.32
CA GLU A 24 -17.10 4.30 14.85
C GLU A 24 -17.73 5.53 14.17
N ASN A 25 -16.90 6.41 13.59
CA ASN A 25 -17.33 7.62 12.91
C ASN A 25 -17.47 7.43 11.39
N MET A 26 -17.47 6.18 10.90
CA MET A 26 -17.45 5.84 9.47
C MET A 26 -16.24 6.43 8.72
N THR A 27 -15.14 6.70 9.44
CA THR A 27 -13.90 7.15 8.82
C THR A 27 -13.11 5.94 8.34
N ALA A 28 -12.66 6.01 7.09
CA ALA A 28 -11.88 4.95 6.46
C ALA A 28 -10.39 5.04 6.83
N HIS A 29 -9.85 3.92 7.30
CA HIS A 29 -8.44 3.72 7.64
C HIS A 29 -7.87 2.59 6.79
N VAL A 30 -6.71 2.83 6.17
CA VAL A 30 -5.99 1.77 5.44
C VAL A 30 -5.24 0.92 6.46
N GLY A 31 -5.44 -0.40 6.41
CA GLY A 31 -4.78 -1.39 7.25
C GLY A 31 -4.05 -2.46 6.43
N ASP A 32 -3.40 -3.40 7.13
CA ASP A 32 -2.66 -4.54 6.55
C ASP A 32 -1.47 -4.14 5.64
N PHE A 33 -0.41 -3.64 6.28
CA PHE A 33 0.85 -3.27 5.65
C PHE A 33 1.86 -4.43 5.58
N GLY A 34 1.42 -5.68 5.73
CA GLY A 34 2.31 -6.85 5.88
C GLY A 34 3.27 -7.08 4.72
N ILE A 35 2.90 -6.58 3.53
CA ILE A 35 3.74 -6.63 2.32
C ILE A 35 4.08 -5.25 1.76
N ALA A 36 3.86 -4.19 2.53
CA ALA A 36 4.19 -2.82 2.12
C ALA A 36 5.70 -2.64 1.92
N LYS A 37 6.09 -1.72 1.04
CA LYS A 37 7.48 -1.42 0.73
C LYS A 37 7.78 0.06 0.88
N MET A 38 8.96 0.35 1.44
CA MET A 38 9.50 1.70 1.53
C MET A 38 10.53 1.91 0.42
N LEU A 39 10.35 2.97 -0.36
CA LEU A 39 11.26 3.35 -1.44
C LEU A 39 12.14 4.50 -0.93
N VAL A 40 13.42 4.19 -0.70
CA VAL A 40 14.43 5.16 -0.26
C VAL A 40 15.11 5.76 -1.49
N GLY A 41 14.97 7.07 -1.68
CA GLY A 41 15.49 7.82 -2.84
C GLY A 41 14.66 7.63 -4.13
N HIS A 42 15.11 8.19 -5.25
CA HIS A 42 14.46 8.07 -6.58
C HIS A 42 14.57 6.67 -7.21
N LYS A 43 14.99 5.65 -6.44
CA LYS A 43 15.02 4.28 -6.93
C LYS A 43 13.62 3.70 -6.84
N TYR A 44 12.90 3.74 -7.95
CA TYR A 44 11.79 2.84 -8.19
C TYR A 44 12.38 1.43 -8.18
N SER A 45 12.45 0.78 -7.01
CA SER A 45 12.88 -0.61 -6.97
C SER A 45 11.87 -1.37 -7.81
N THR A 46 12.31 -1.97 -8.90
CA THR A 46 11.49 -2.85 -9.72
C THR A 46 10.93 -3.91 -8.79
N LEU A 47 9.62 -3.87 -8.53
CA LEU A 47 8.91 -4.88 -7.76
C LEU A 47 8.99 -6.18 -8.59
N THR A 48 9.97 -7.03 -8.30
CA THR A 48 10.26 -8.23 -9.10
C THR A 48 9.46 -9.45 -8.66
N SER A 49 8.80 -9.39 -7.51
CA SER A 49 7.87 -10.43 -7.05
C SER A 49 6.43 -9.96 -7.14
N THR A 50 5.58 -10.76 -7.79
CA THR A 50 4.13 -10.58 -7.79
C THR A 50 3.62 -10.81 -6.37
N LEU A 51 3.34 -9.71 -5.68
CA LEU A 51 2.81 -9.68 -4.31
C LEU A 51 1.46 -8.98 -4.32
N GLY A 52 0.56 -9.41 -3.44
CA GLY A 52 -0.79 -8.85 -3.31
C GLY A 52 -1.88 -9.82 -3.77
N THR A 53 -3.12 -9.36 -3.70
CA THR A 53 -4.30 -10.18 -4.00
C THR A 53 -4.60 -10.19 -5.51
N THR A 54 -4.65 -11.38 -6.13
CA THR A 54 -4.74 -11.60 -7.60
C THR A 54 -5.68 -10.67 -8.37
N ARG A 55 -6.87 -10.36 -7.84
CA ARG A 55 -7.87 -9.50 -8.51
C ARG A 55 -7.51 -8.01 -8.52
N TYR A 56 -6.62 -7.59 -7.63
CA TYR A 56 -6.26 -6.18 -7.38
C TYR A 56 -4.83 -5.85 -7.83
N ILE A 57 -4.15 -6.81 -8.46
CA ILE A 57 -2.81 -6.59 -9.04
C ILE A 57 -2.97 -5.86 -10.37
N VAL A 58 -2.16 -4.82 -10.56
CA VAL A 58 -2.10 -4.07 -11.82
C VAL A 58 -1.37 -4.90 -12.90
N PRO A 59 -1.81 -4.85 -14.18
CA PRO A 59 -1.15 -5.53 -15.29
C PRO A 59 0.30 -5.08 -15.51
#